data_AF-A0A2V6HGJ3-F1
#
_entry.id   AF-A0A2V6HGJ3-F1
#
_cell.length_a   1.000
_cell.length_b   1.000
_cell.length_c   1.000
_cell.angle_alpha   90.00
_cell.angle_beta   90.00
_cell.angle_gamma   90.00
#
_symmetry.space_group_name_H-M   'P 1'
#
loop_
_entity.id
_entity.type
_entity.pdbx_description
1 polymer ?
#
loop_
_entity_poly.entity_id
_entity_poly.type
_entity_poly.pdbx_seq_one_letter_code
_entity_poly.pdbx_strand_id
1 'polypeptide(L)'
;SYELLSEMADNGNPASVSDVGVGALATRASIEGAAMNVRINLGQLKDEKFKIHLQERVDKVSMDSEAQFKRIVQVVESKLP
;
A
#
# COMPACT_ATOMS: atom_id res chain seq x y z
N SER A 1 8.01 2.19 -2.46
CA SER A 1 7.56 3.49 -1.92
C SER A 1 7.45 3.49 -0.40
N TYR A 2 6.81 2.51 0.24
CA TYR A 2 6.62 2.53 1.70
C TYR A 2 7.91 2.66 2.52
N GLU A 3 9.00 1.99 2.15
CA GLU A 3 10.28 2.10 2.86
C GLU A 3 10.79 3.54 2.90
N LEU A 4 10.79 4.24 1.76
CA LEU A 4 11.16 5.65 1.68
C LEU A 4 10.21 6.54 2.51
N LEU A 5 8.90 6.28 2.44
CA LEU A 5 7.91 7.03 3.20
C LEU A 5 8.08 6.82 4.71
N SER A 6 8.46 5.63 5.16
CA SER A 6 8.78 5.35 6.56
C SER A 6 10.00 6.13 7.01
N GLU A 7 11.08 6.10 6.22
CA GLU A 7 12.31 6.85 6.52
C GLU A 7 12.04 8.36 6.58
N MET A 8 11.23 8.88 5.65
CA MET A 8 10.78 10.28 5.66
C MET A 8 9.89 10.60 6.86
N ALA A 9 9.02 9.67 7.27
CA ALA A 9 8.18 9.83 8.45
C ALA A 9 9.04 9.94 9.71
N ASP A 10 10.06 9.10 9.85
CA ASP A 10 10.88 9.00 11.06
C ASP A 10 11.93 10.11 11.14
N ASN A 11 12.69 10.32 10.06
CA ASN A 11 13.91 11.14 10.03
C ASN A 11 13.85 12.32 9.04
N GLY A 12 12.74 12.49 8.31
CA GLY A 12 12.57 13.57 7.34
C GLY A 12 12.31 14.94 7.95
N ASN A 13 12.11 15.95 7.09
CA ASN A 13 11.78 17.30 7.52
C ASN A 13 10.39 17.31 8.20
N PRO A 14 10.28 17.70 9.49
CA PRO A 14 9.01 17.74 10.20
C PRO A 14 7.95 18.61 9.51
N ALA A 15 8.37 19.68 8.83
CA ALA A 15 7.46 20.58 8.12
C ALA A 15 6.78 19.93 6.89
N SER A 16 7.28 18.79 6.41
CA SER A 16 6.71 18.02 5.28
C SER A 16 6.04 16.72 5.70
N VAL A 17 5.70 16.55 6.99
CA VAL A 17 5.11 15.29 7.48
C VAL A 17 3.74 14.99 6.83
N SER A 18 2.98 16.02 6.46
CA SER A 18 1.74 15.87 5.69
C SER A 18 1.98 15.26 4.30
N ASP A 19 3.09 15.59 3.64
CA ASP A 19 3.43 15.07 2.32
C ASP A 19 3.71 13.56 2.38
N VAL A 20 4.28 13.09 3.49
CA VAL A 20 4.44 11.64 3.76
C VAL A 20 3.07 10.96 3.87
N GLY A 21 2.12 11.58 4.58
CA GLY A 21 0.74 11.10 4.65
C GLY A 21 0.07 11.00 3.28
N VAL A 22 0.20 12.04 2.45
CA VAL A 22 -0.30 12.05 1.06
C VAL A 22 0.36 10.93 0.24
N GLY A 23 1.68 10.76 0.33
CA GLY A 23 2.41 9.70 -0.37
C GLY A 23 1.99 8.30 0.07
N ALA A 24 1.73 8.09 1.36
CA ALA A 24 1.26 6.82 1.90
C ALA A 24 -0.15 6.47 1.40
N LEU A 25 -1.06 7.46 1.39
CA LEU A 25 -2.41 7.31 0.84
C LEU A 25 -2.38 6.98 -0.65
N ALA A 26 -1.60 7.73 -1.44
CA ALA A 26 -1.45 7.50 -2.87
C ALA A 26 -0.86 6.12 -3.19
N THR A 27 0.14 5.69 -2.42
CA THR A 27 0.74 4.35 -2.56
C THR A 27 -0.29 3.26 -2.27
N ARG A 28 -1.06 3.38 -1.19
CA ARG A 28 -2.11 2.40 -0.85
C ARG A 28 -3.18 2.33 -1.94
N ALA A 29 -3.68 3.48 -2.37
CA ALA A 29 -4.70 3.56 -3.41
C ALA A 29 -4.22 2.94 -4.74
N SER A 30 -2.95 3.13 -5.08
CA SER A 30 -2.35 2.53 -6.28
C SER A 30 -2.31 1.00 -6.20
N ILE A 31 -1.94 0.44 -5.05
CA ILE A 31 -1.91 -1.01 -4.83
C ILE A 31 -3.31 -1.61 -4.86
N GLU A 32 -4.28 -0.99 -4.18
CA GLU A 32 -5.67 -1.44 -4.20
C GLU A 32 -6.29 -1.35 -5.60
N GLY A 33 -6.03 -0.26 -6.34
CA GLY A 33 -6.46 -0.12 -7.72
C GLY A 33 -5.87 -1.20 -8.64
N ALA A 34 -4.58 -1.51 -8.48
CA ALA A 34 -3.93 -2.61 -9.20
C ALA A 34 -4.56 -3.98 -8.84
N ALA A 35 -4.83 -4.22 -7.55
CA ALA A 35 -5.49 -5.43 -7.09
C ALA A 35 -6.89 -5.62 -7.70
N MET A 36 -7.68 -4.55 -7.80
CA MET A 36 -8.98 -4.58 -8.49
C MET A 36 -8.84 -5.00 -9.95
N ASN A 37 -7.90 -4.40 -10.68
CA ASN A 37 -7.64 -4.74 -12.08
C ASN A 37 -7.24 -6.21 -12.25
N VAL A 38 -6.40 -6.74 -11.35
CA VAL A 38 -6.03 -8.16 -11.37
C VAL A 38 -7.26 -9.04 -11.11
N ARG A 39 -8.05 -8.76 -10.07
CA ARG A 39 -9.26 -9.54 -9.73
C ARG A 39 -10.27 -9.59 -10.89
N ILE A 40 -10.47 -8.48 -11.61
CA ILE A 40 -11.32 -8.44 -12.81
C ILE A 40 -10.82 -9.41 -13.88
N ASN A 41 -9.51 -9.39 -14.17
CA ASN A 41 -8.90 -10.25 -15.18
C ASN A 41 -8.85 -11.73 -14.74
N LEU A 42 -8.68 -12.01 -13.45
CA LEU A 42 -8.68 -13.37 -12.90
C LEU A 42 -10.00 -14.10 -13.16
N GLY A 43 -11.13 -13.40 -13.08
CA GLY A 43 -12.46 -13.97 -13.34
C GLY A 43 -12.62 -14.54 -14.77
N GLN A 44 -11.78 -14.10 -15.71
CA GLN A 44 -11.83 -14.50 -17.11
C GLN A 44 -10.90 -15.68 -17.46
N LEU A 45 -10.00 -16.06 -16.55
CA LEU A 45 -9.05 -17.15 -16.79
C LEU A 45 -9.75 -18.52 -16.71
N LYS A 46 -9.15 -19.54 -17.33
CA LYS A 46 -9.61 -20.94 -17.22
C LYS A 46 -8.69 -21.81 -16.37
N ASP A 47 -7.44 -21.36 -16.17
CA ASP A 47 -6.46 -22.07 -15.36
C ASP A 47 -6.67 -21.76 -13.88
N GLU A 48 -7.32 -22.68 -13.17
CA GLU A 48 -7.64 -22.54 -11.75
C GLU A 48 -6.39 -22.51 -10.84
N LYS A 49 -5.33 -23.25 -11.19
CA LYS A 49 -4.10 -23.22 -10.39
C LYS A 49 -3.42 -21.87 -10.48
N PHE A 50 -3.37 -21.31 -11.68
CA PHE A 50 -2.80 -19.98 -11.89
C PHE A 50 -3.65 -18.88 -11.25
N LYS A 51 -4.98 -19.00 -11.29
CA LYS A 51 -5.89 -18.09 -10.56
C LYS A 51 -5.61 -18.06 -9.07
N ILE A 52 -5.57 -19.23 -8.42
CA ILE A 52 -5.34 -19.33 -6.98
C ILE A 52 -3.98 -18.69 -6.63
N HIS A 53 -2.93 -19.04 -7.37
CA HIS A 53 -1.60 -18.49 -7.16
C HIS A 53 -1.56 -16.95 -7.28
N LEU A 54 -2.20 -16.38 -8.30
CA LEU A 54 -2.26 -14.92 -8.46
C LEU A 54 -3.13 -14.26 -7.38
N GLN A 55 -4.24 -14.89 -7.00
CA GLN A 55 -5.12 -14.38 -5.95
C GLN A 55 -4.36 -14.27 -4.61
N GLU A 56 -3.65 -15.33 -4.22
CA GLU A 56 -2.80 -15.32 -3.01
C GLU A 56 -1.73 -14.23 -3.05
N ARG A 57 -1.11 -14.00 -4.22
CA ARG A 57 -0.10 -12.95 -4.38
C ARG A 57 -0.70 -11.56 -4.24
N VAL A 58 -1.86 -11.30 -4.85
CA VAL A 58 -2.55 -10.01 -4.72
C VAL A 58 -2.94 -9.76 -3.27
N ASP A 59 -3.52 -10.76 -2.61
CA ASP A 59 -3.96 -10.60 -1.23
C ASP A 59 -2.78 -10.36 -0.28
N LYS A 60 -1.65 -11.07 -0.48
CA LYS A 60 -0.42 -10.81 0.26
C LYS A 60 0.07 -9.37 0.08
N VAL A 61 0.12 -8.89 -1.17
CA VAL A 61 0.59 -7.52 -1.47
C VAL A 61 -0.34 -6.46 -0.86
N SER A 62 -1.66 -6.65 -0.94
CA SER A 62 -2.65 -5.76 -0.29
C SER A 62 -2.51 -5.76 1.23
N MET A 63 -2.34 -6.93 1.85
CA MET A 63 -2.14 -7.05 3.30
C MET A 63 -0.84 -6.36 3.76
N ASP A 64 0.26 -6.60 3.05
CA ASP A 64 1.55 -5.96 3.33
C ASP A 64 1.44 -4.44 3.15
N SER A 65 0.76 -3.98 2.10
CA SER A 65 0.50 -2.56 1.84
C SER A 65 -0.27 -1.89 2.97
N GLU A 66 -1.35 -2.51 3.43
CA GLU A 66 -2.19 -1.98 4.51
C GLU A 66 -1.43 -1.95 5.85
N ALA A 67 -0.62 -2.97 6.13
CA ALA A 67 0.22 -3.00 7.33
C ALA A 67 1.28 -1.90 7.32
N GLN A 68 1.96 -1.67 6.18
CA GLN A 68 2.94 -0.59 6.03
C GLN A 68 2.27 0.79 6.14
N PHE A 69 1.14 0.96 5.45
CA PHE A 69 0.35 2.20 5.48
C PHE A 69 -0.05 2.58 6.91
N LYS A 70 -0.62 1.64 7.67
CA LYS A 70 -1.04 1.88 9.07
C LYS A 70 0.09 2.34 9.95
N ARG A 71 1.27 1.72 9.84
CA ARG A 71 2.45 2.12 10.62
C ARG A 71 2.88 3.54 10.29
N ILE A 72 3.00 3.87 9.00
CA ILE A 72 3.45 5.20 8.56
C ILE A 72 2.44 6.28 8.97
N VAL A 73 1.14 6.04 8.77
CA VAL A 73 0.11 7.02 9.14
C VAL A 73 0.06 7.23 10.64
N GLN A 74 0.24 6.19 11.47
CA GLN A 74 0.36 6.38 12.92
C GLN A 74 1.50 7.34 13.31
N VAL A 75 2.67 7.21 12.66
CA VAL A 75 3.79 8.13 12.88
C VAL A 75 3.44 9.55 12.41
N VAL A 76 2.86 9.68 11.22
CA VAL A 76 2.45 10.98 10.66
C VAL A 76 1.46 11.68 11.60
N GLU A 77 0.39 11.00 12.01
CA GLU A 77 -0.65 11.55 12.90
C GLU A 77 -0.06 11.95 14.26
N SER A 78 0.91 11.20 14.79
CA SER A 78 1.58 11.57 16.05
C SER A 78 2.43 12.84 15.97
N LYS A 79 2.75 13.29 14.75
CA LYS A 79 3.59 14.46 14.46
C LYS A 79 2.79 15.63 13.89
N LEU A 80 1.49 15.48 13.65
CA LEU A 80 0.61 16.58 13.28
C LEU A 80 0.32 17.47 14.50
N PRO A 81 0.22 18.80 14.31
CA PRO A 81 -0.04 19.74 15.39
C PRO A 81 -1.46 19.67 15.96
#